data_AF-A0A7Z9UC67-F1
#
_entry.id   AF-A0A7Z9UC67-F1
#
_cell.length_a   1.000
_cell.length_b   1.000
_cell.length_c   1.000
_cell.angle_alpha   90.00
_cell.angle_beta   90.00
_cell.angle_gamma   90.00
#
_symmetry.space_group_name_H-M   'P 1'
#
loop_
_entity.id
_entity.type
_entity.pdbx_description
1 polymer ?
#
loop_
_entity_poly.entity_id
_entity_poly.type
_entity_poly.pdbx_seq_one_letter_code
_entity_poly.pdbx_strand_id
1 'polypeptide(L)'
;MKVVRRLVKATAALAVAALLSTGAVAQPQPAETITVDTFRLEGMKSLRPELAQQVLEAYRGRPLTFAELERAAQAVSELYREHDFFTVSSYLPRQELQDGSVTIKVVESTINEVKIEGNKHYDTGYIDWMLDPIRIEAERADGLPLRSIVQRQLLLLNDNTDLTARSYVRKAEGSDKVDLVIEIEDEHPVHFSFDYNNLGARSSGRNRLGATFEWGNFTNRADSLTLRYVESDLLNADTKGVDLFSLAYRSPLNNVGTNFNFSYANSAFQAGQELQILDIRGDADVFSLIVDHAILRGPNANLTVNGGFIFQDIENTIL
;
A
#
# COMPACT_ATOMS: atom_id res chain seq x y z
N MET A 1 36.20 25.04 -11.21
CA MET A 1 36.84 26.37 -11.32
C MET A 1 36.98 26.71 -12.80
N LYS A 2 36.71 27.97 -13.19
CA LYS A 2 36.62 28.58 -14.55
C LYS A 2 35.22 28.90 -15.06
N VAL A 3 34.73 29.96 -14.44
CA VAL A 3 33.89 31.03 -14.99
C VAL A 3 34.51 31.60 -16.27
N VAL A 4 33.72 31.82 -17.32
CA VAL A 4 33.95 32.92 -18.28
C VAL A 4 32.62 33.61 -18.59
N ARG A 5 32.64 34.92 -18.39
CA ARG A 5 31.56 35.90 -18.53
C ARG A 5 31.58 36.51 -19.94
N ARG A 6 30.36 36.81 -20.43
CA ARG A 6 29.86 38.03 -21.11
C ARG A 6 30.45 38.51 -22.45
N LEU A 7 29.53 38.78 -23.38
CA LEU A 7 29.31 40.01 -24.18
C LEU A 7 27.82 39.94 -24.66
N VAL A 8 26.87 40.82 -24.29
CA VAL A 8 26.63 42.23 -24.69
C VAL A 8 26.55 42.31 -26.23
N LYS A 9 25.49 42.67 -26.95
CA LYS A 9 24.39 43.67 -26.82
C LYS A 9 23.38 43.37 -27.95
N ALA A 10 22.08 43.62 -27.78
CA ALA A 10 21.22 44.19 -28.83
C ALA A 10 19.86 44.60 -28.25
N THR A 11 19.68 45.92 -28.20
CA THR A 11 18.47 46.66 -27.88
C THR A 11 17.41 46.45 -28.97
N ALA A 12 16.17 46.11 -28.59
CA ALA A 12 14.99 46.39 -29.39
C ALA A 12 13.87 46.82 -28.43
N ALA A 13 13.58 48.12 -28.44
CA ALA A 13 12.46 48.69 -27.72
C ALA A 13 11.17 48.34 -28.46
N LEU A 14 10.30 47.56 -27.82
CA LEU A 14 8.92 47.39 -28.23
C LEU A 14 8.03 48.02 -27.15
N ALA A 15 7.47 49.18 -27.48
CA ALA A 15 6.45 49.82 -26.68
C ALA A 15 5.15 49.01 -26.81
N VAL A 16 4.77 48.31 -25.74
CA VAL A 16 3.43 47.74 -25.59
C VAL A 16 2.67 48.65 -24.63
N ALA A 17 1.69 49.37 -25.18
CA ALA A 17 0.75 50.15 -24.41
C ALA A 17 -0.07 49.21 -23.52
N ALA A 18 0.09 49.35 -22.20
CA ALA A 18 -0.74 48.67 -21.22
C ALA A 18 -2.14 49.29 -21.23
N LEU A 19 -3.09 48.62 -21.89
CA LEU A 19 -4.51 48.79 -21.63
C LEU A 19 -4.78 48.23 -20.23
N LEU A 20 -4.86 49.13 -19.24
CA LEU A 20 -5.42 48.83 -17.93
C LEU A 20 -6.91 48.55 -18.11
N SER A 21 -7.26 47.30 -18.39
CA SER A 21 -8.60 46.80 -18.13
C SER A 21 -8.75 46.66 -16.62
N THR A 22 -9.42 47.64 -16.01
CA THR A 22 -9.96 47.50 -14.67
C THR A 22 -11.05 46.42 -14.69
N GLY A 23 -10.63 45.16 -14.62
CA GLY A 23 -11.52 44.08 -14.24
C GLY A 23 -11.97 44.35 -12.82
N ALA A 24 -13.25 44.71 -12.65
CA ALA A 24 -13.87 44.77 -11.34
C ALA A 24 -13.65 43.40 -10.68
N VAL A 25 -12.86 43.37 -9.61
CA VAL A 25 -12.79 42.23 -8.70
C VAL A 25 -14.20 42.08 -8.15
N ALA A 26 -14.93 41.07 -8.61
CA ALA A 26 -16.22 40.73 -8.04
C ALA A 26 -16.00 40.52 -6.53
N GLN A 27 -16.56 41.42 -5.72
CA GLN A 27 -16.58 41.22 -4.27
C GLN A 27 -17.29 39.88 -4.02
N PRO A 28 -16.70 38.94 -3.26
CA PRO A 28 -17.40 37.72 -2.90
C PRO A 28 -18.67 38.12 -2.16
N GLN A 29 -19.84 37.81 -2.75
CA GLN A 29 -21.10 37.99 -2.05
C GLN A 29 -21.03 37.21 -0.73
N PRO A 30 -21.47 37.80 0.39
CA PRO A 30 -21.50 37.08 1.66
C PRO A 30 -22.36 35.83 1.46
N ALA A 31 -21.75 34.66 1.69
CA ALA A 31 -22.47 33.39 1.62
C ALA A 31 -23.65 33.44 2.59
N GLU A 32 -24.82 33.01 2.14
CA GLU A 32 -26.00 32.94 2.99
C GLU A 32 -25.70 31.99 4.16
N THR A 33 -25.88 32.47 5.38
CA THR A 33 -25.58 31.73 6.61
C THR A 33 -26.84 31.49 7.42
N ILE A 34 -26.89 30.34 8.08
CA ILE A 34 -28.00 29.94 8.95
C ILE A 34 -27.41 29.57 10.31
N THR A 35 -28.04 30.05 11.38
CA THR A 35 -27.66 29.64 12.73
C THR A 35 -28.43 28.37 13.08
N VAL A 36 -27.70 27.32 13.44
CA VAL A 36 -28.27 26.02 13.79
C VAL A 36 -28.28 25.83 15.29
N ASP A 37 -29.47 25.64 15.85
CA ASP A 37 -29.70 25.36 17.26
C ASP A 37 -29.66 23.84 17.52
N THR A 38 -30.26 23.05 16.63
CA THR A 38 -30.39 21.60 16.82
C THR A 38 -30.07 20.83 15.55
N PHE A 39 -29.30 19.74 15.69
CA PHE A 39 -29.13 18.75 14.64
C PHE A 39 -29.99 17.52 14.93
N ARG A 40 -30.87 17.15 13.99
CA ARG A 40 -31.64 15.92 14.02
C ARG A 40 -30.92 14.86 13.19
N LEU A 41 -30.72 13.68 13.76
CA LEU A 41 -30.06 12.55 13.10
C LEU A 41 -31.11 11.50 12.74
N GLU A 42 -31.16 11.11 11.47
CA GLU A 42 -32.05 10.06 10.98
C GLU A 42 -31.23 8.92 10.38
N GLY A 43 -31.64 7.67 10.60
CA GLY A 43 -31.03 6.50 9.96
C GLY A 43 -29.81 5.89 10.66
N MET A 44 -29.39 6.44 11.81
CA MET A 44 -28.36 5.83 12.66
C MET A 44 -28.91 4.58 13.36
N LYS A 45 -28.24 3.44 13.19
CA LYS A 45 -28.59 2.17 13.86
C LYS A 45 -27.39 1.51 14.52
N SER A 46 -26.21 1.54 13.89
CA SER A 46 -25.00 0.87 14.40
C SER A 46 -24.28 1.65 15.49
N LEU A 47 -24.45 2.98 15.55
CA LEU A 47 -23.87 3.83 16.58
C LEU A 47 -24.93 4.54 17.41
N ARG A 48 -24.55 4.85 18.65
CA ARG A 48 -25.36 5.65 19.57
C ARG A 48 -25.44 7.10 19.09
N PRO A 49 -26.64 7.70 18.95
CA PRO A 49 -26.80 9.07 18.47
C PRO A 49 -26.04 10.12 19.28
N GLU A 50 -25.79 9.88 20.56
CA GLU A 50 -25.06 10.79 21.45
C GLU A 50 -23.63 11.05 20.97
N LEU A 51 -22.98 10.06 20.34
CA LEU A 51 -21.63 10.22 19.79
C LEU A 51 -21.62 11.23 18.63
N ALA A 52 -22.60 11.13 17.73
CA ALA A 52 -22.74 12.07 16.62
C ALA A 52 -23.14 13.47 17.11
N GLN A 53 -23.95 13.58 18.17
CA GLN A 53 -24.27 14.87 18.77
C GLN A 53 -23.02 15.56 19.31
N GLN A 54 -22.11 14.85 19.98
CA GLN A 54 -20.84 15.41 20.48
C GLN A 54 -19.98 15.99 19.35
N VAL A 55 -19.86 15.27 18.23
CA VAL A 55 -19.12 15.75 17.05
C VAL A 55 -19.77 17.01 16.45
N LEU A 56 -21.11 17.10 16.51
CA LEU A 56 -21.88 18.20 15.95
C LEU A 56 -21.92 19.45 16.85
N GLU A 57 -21.49 19.39 18.12
CA GLU A 57 -21.45 20.56 19.01
C GLU A 57 -20.60 21.70 18.45
N ALA A 58 -19.51 21.39 17.72
CA ALA A 58 -18.65 22.39 17.07
C ALA A 58 -19.37 23.23 15.99
N TYR A 59 -20.57 22.80 15.58
CA TYR A 59 -21.38 23.43 14.55
C TYR A 59 -22.62 24.14 15.12
N ARG A 60 -22.94 23.98 16.41
CA ARG A 60 -24.14 24.60 17.01
C ARG A 60 -23.92 26.06 17.42
N GLY A 61 -25.00 26.84 17.43
CA GLY A 61 -25.04 28.19 18.01
C GLY A 61 -24.20 29.23 17.28
N ARG A 62 -23.77 28.95 16.04
CA ARG A 62 -22.99 29.88 15.20
C ARG A 62 -23.55 29.93 13.78
N PRO A 63 -23.35 31.04 13.04
CA PRO A 63 -23.75 31.11 11.64
C PRO A 63 -22.92 30.13 10.81
N LEU A 64 -23.61 29.25 10.08
CA LEU A 64 -23.03 28.26 9.19
C LEU A 64 -23.46 28.52 7.75
N THR A 65 -22.50 28.44 6.83
CA THR A 65 -22.75 28.33 5.40
C THR A 65 -23.22 26.91 5.03
N PHE A 66 -23.82 26.75 3.84
CA PHE A 66 -24.18 25.42 3.33
C PHE A 66 -22.99 24.45 3.32
N ALA A 67 -21.81 24.91 2.90
CA ALA A 67 -20.59 24.10 2.92
C ALA A 67 -20.18 23.67 4.34
N GLU A 68 -20.46 24.47 5.37
CA GLU A 68 -20.22 24.07 6.76
C GLU A 68 -21.25 23.05 7.25
N LEU A 69 -22.51 23.13 6.80
CA LEU A 69 -23.51 22.09 7.07
C LEU A 69 -23.13 20.75 6.41
N GLU A 70 -22.60 20.80 5.18
CA GLU A 70 -22.05 19.61 4.52
C GLU A 70 -20.86 19.04 5.29
N ARG A 71 -19.95 19.89 5.80
CA ARG A 71 -18.86 19.44 6.67
C ARG A 71 -19.37 18.83 7.98
N ALA A 72 -20.45 19.36 8.56
CA ALA A 72 -21.10 18.78 9.73
C ALA A 72 -21.63 17.38 9.41
N ALA A 73 -22.29 17.22 8.26
CA ALA A 73 -22.71 15.90 7.79
C ALA A 73 -21.50 14.97 7.56
N GLN A 74 -20.43 15.42 6.90
CA GLN A 74 -19.22 14.61 6.69
C GLN A 74 -18.52 14.22 8.01
N ALA A 75 -18.58 15.07 9.03
CA ALA A 75 -18.03 14.74 10.35
C ALA A 75 -18.75 13.54 10.99
N VAL A 76 -20.06 13.38 10.74
CA VAL A 76 -20.79 12.17 11.15
C VAL A 76 -20.30 10.94 10.36
N SER A 77 -20.00 11.06 9.06
CA SER A 77 -19.41 9.95 8.28
C SER A 77 -18.02 9.59 8.79
N GLU A 78 -17.21 10.59 9.19
CA GLU A 78 -15.90 10.35 9.80
C GLU A 78 -16.02 9.60 11.13
N LEU A 79 -16.97 9.98 11.99
CA LEU A 79 -17.23 9.25 13.24
C LEU A 79 -17.48 7.76 12.98
N TYR A 80 -18.27 7.41 11.97
CA TYR A 80 -18.49 6.01 11.60
C TYR A 80 -17.20 5.32 11.13
N ARG A 81 -16.35 6.02 10.37
CA ARG A 81 -15.04 5.50 9.94
C ARG A 81 -14.07 5.30 11.10
N GLU A 82 -14.09 6.18 12.10
CA GLU A 82 -13.32 6.05 13.34
C GLU A 82 -13.81 4.86 14.18
N HIS A 83 -15.10 4.54 14.10
CA HIS A 83 -15.72 3.34 14.68
C HIS A 83 -15.71 2.12 13.73
N ASP A 84 -14.81 2.13 12.75
CA ASP A 84 -14.50 1.00 11.87
C ASP A 84 -15.57 0.64 10.83
N PHE A 85 -16.59 1.46 10.58
CA PHE A 85 -17.56 1.21 9.51
C PHE A 85 -17.11 1.81 8.17
N PHE A 86 -17.12 1.00 7.10
CA PHE A 86 -16.56 1.39 5.80
C PHE A 86 -17.57 2.03 4.83
N THR A 87 -18.83 1.59 4.84
CA THR A 87 -19.85 1.96 3.84
C THR A 87 -20.96 2.85 4.40
N VAL A 88 -20.64 3.68 5.39
CA VAL A 88 -21.59 4.62 5.98
C VAL A 88 -21.36 6.01 5.43
N SER A 89 -22.44 6.62 4.95
CA SER A 89 -22.41 8.00 4.46
C SER A 89 -23.51 8.82 5.14
N SER A 90 -23.23 10.10 5.36
CA SER A 90 -24.17 11.04 5.92
C SER A 90 -24.23 12.28 5.04
N TYR A 91 -25.44 12.75 4.78
CA TYR A 91 -25.70 13.86 3.89
C TYR A 91 -26.83 14.74 4.40
N LEU A 92 -26.87 15.95 3.87
CA LEU A 92 -27.92 16.91 4.15
C LEU A 92 -29.02 16.76 3.08
N PRO A 93 -30.18 16.16 3.39
CA PRO A 93 -31.28 16.10 2.45
C PRO A 93 -31.83 17.51 2.17
N ARG A 94 -32.48 17.67 1.00
CA ARG A 94 -33.27 18.86 0.71
C ARG A 94 -34.37 19.01 1.77
N GLN A 95 -34.31 20.12 2.49
CA GLN A 95 -35.25 20.45 3.56
C GLN A 95 -35.42 21.97 3.62
N GLU A 96 -36.53 22.41 4.18
CA GLU A 96 -36.72 23.81 4.52
C GLU A 96 -36.07 24.06 5.88
N LEU A 97 -35.21 25.07 5.95
CA LEU A 97 -34.48 25.42 7.15
C LEU A 97 -35.35 26.38 7.97
N GLN A 98 -36.35 25.81 8.63
CA GLN A 98 -37.23 26.51 9.56
C GLN A 98 -36.79 26.20 11.00
N ASP A 99 -36.92 27.17 11.90
CA ASP A 99 -36.75 27.01 13.35
C ASP A 99 -35.37 26.56 13.85
N GLY A 100 -34.29 26.87 13.11
CA GLY A 100 -32.92 26.59 13.57
C GLY A 100 -32.57 25.10 13.67
N SER A 101 -33.42 24.20 13.16
CA SER A 101 -33.19 22.75 13.18
C SER A 101 -32.71 22.26 11.82
N VAL A 102 -31.68 21.41 11.83
CA VAL A 102 -31.11 20.79 10.62
C VAL A 102 -31.11 19.28 10.73
N THR A 103 -31.71 18.61 9.77
CA THR A 103 -31.75 17.14 9.70
C THR A 103 -30.58 16.61 8.88
N ILE A 104 -29.76 15.73 9.44
CA ILE A 104 -28.73 14.97 8.75
C ILE A 104 -29.21 13.53 8.63
N LYS A 105 -29.20 13.00 7.40
CA LYS A 105 -29.52 11.59 7.14
C LYS A 105 -28.24 10.77 7.10
N VAL A 106 -28.23 9.67 7.83
CA VAL A 106 -27.17 8.66 7.84
C VAL A 106 -27.68 7.43 7.11
N VAL A 107 -26.90 6.93 6.15
CA VAL A 107 -27.18 5.73 5.39
C VAL A 107 -26.08 4.73 5.67
N GLU A 108 -26.46 3.68 6.40
CA GLU A 108 -25.64 2.52 6.67
C GLU A 108 -25.88 1.49 5.56
N SER A 109 -25.08 1.56 4.50
CA SER A 109 -25.25 0.69 3.33
C SER A 109 -24.56 -0.66 3.55
N THR A 110 -25.35 -1.74 3.58
CA THR A 110 -24.80 -3.11 3.66
C THR A 110 -24.22 -3.54 2.31
N ILE A 111 -23.25 -4.47 2.35
CA ILE A 111 -22.68 -5.04 1.12
C ILE A 111 -23.69 -5.97 0.45
N ASN A 112 -23.83 -5.80 -0.86
CA ASN A 112 -24.47 -6.77 -1.76
C ASN A 112 -23.48 -7.87 -2.14
N GLU A 113 -22.33 -7.48 -2.70
CA GLU A 113 -21.25 -8.38 -3.11
C GLU A 113 -19.89 -7.67 -3.11
N VAL A 114 -18.81 -8.46 -3.08
CA VAL A 114 -17.44 -7.98 -3.29
C VAL A 114 -17.01 -8.37 -4.70
N LYS A 115 -16.77 -7.38 -5.56
CA LYS A 115 -16.40 -7.55 -6.98
C LYS A 115 -14.91 -7.37 -7.18
N ILE A 116 -14.35 -8.16 -8.08
CA ILE A 116 -12.95 -8.05 -8.51
C ILE A 116 -12.96 -7.56 -9.96
N GLU A 117 -12.19 -6.52 -10.25
CA GLU A 117 -12.06 -5.94 -11.59
C GLU A 117 -10.57 -5.71 -11.91
N GLY A 118 -10.19 -5.89 -13.18
CA GLY A 118 -8.90 -5.43 -13.70
C GLY A 118 -7.74 -6.42 -13.71
N ASN A 119 -7.79 -7.51 -12.93
CA ASN A 119 -6.70 -8.50 -12.88
C ASN A 119 -6.51 -9.22 -14.23
N LYS A 120 -5.25 -9.37 -14.65
CA LYS A 120 -4.88 -10.04 -15.92
C LYS A 120 -3.91 -11.18 -15.74
N HIS A 121 -3.02 -11.07 -14.75
CA HIS A 121 -1.94 -12.02 -14.49
C HIS A 121 -2.16 -12.82 -13.21
N TYR A 122 -2.80 -12.22 -12.20
CA TYR A 122 -3.17 -12.90 -10.96
C TYR A 122 -4.52 -13.60 -11.10
N ASP A 123 -4.62 -14.80 -10.51
CA ASP A 123 -5.83 -15.61 -10.56
C ASP A 123 -6.97 -14.96 -9.76
N THR A 124 -8.16 -14.84 -10.38
CA THR A 124 -9.33 -14.25 -9.73
C THR A 124 -9.76 -15.07 -8.50
N GLY A 125 -9.61 -16.40 -8.53
CA GLY A 125 -9.97 -17.26 -7.40
C GLY A 125 -9.05 -17.06 -6.18
N TYR A 126 -7.75 -16.83 -6.40
CA TYR A 126 -6.84 -16.42 -5.33
C TYR A 126 -7.24 -15.08 -4.71
N ILE A 127 -7.50 -14.07 -5.56
CA ILE A 127 -7.91 -12.73 -5.08
C ILE A 127 -9.24 -12.83 -4.33
N ASP A 128 -10.19 -13.61 -4.83
CA ASP A 128 -11.47 -13.85 -4.19
C ASP A 128 -11.33 -14.48 -2.80
N TRP A 129 -10.49 -15.52 -2.69
CA TRP A 129 -10.16 -16.16 -1.44
C TRP A 129 -9.50 -15.21 -0.43
N MET A 130 -8.64 -14.30 -0.89
CA MET A 130 -8.05 -13.25 -0.05
C MET A 130 -9.10 -12.28 0.53
N LEU A 131 -10.26 -12.13 -0.13
CA LEU A 131 -11.32 -11.19 0.26
C LEU A 131 -12.40 -11.83 1.15
N ASP A 132 -12.38 -13.15 1.37
CA ASP A 132 -13.31 -13.85 2.26
C ASP A 132 -13.44 -13.23 3.66
N PRO A 133 -12.36 -12.78 4.34
CA PRO A 133 -12.47 -12.15 5.64
C PRO A 133 -13.38 -10.91 5.64
N ILE A 134 -13.45 -10.16 4.53
CA ILE A 134 -14.37 -9.00 4.42
C ILE A 134 -15.82 -9.46 4.49
N ARG A 135 -16.17 -10.54 3.78
CA ARG A 135 -17.53 -11.09 3.73
C ARG A 135 -17.93 -11.65 5.09
N ILE A 136 -17.05 -12.47 5.67
CA ILE A 136 -17.27 -13.12 6.97
C ILE A 136 -17.48 -12.09 8.08
N GLU A 137 -16.64 -11.05 8.15
CA GLU A 137 -16.78 -10.03 9.19
C GLU A 137 -17.94 -9.07 8.92
N ALA A 138 -18.26 -8.78 7.65
CA ALA A 138 -19.45 -8.00 7.31
C ALA A 138 -20.73 -8.74 7.76
N GLU A 139 -20.84 -10.06 7.55
CA GLU A 139 -21.98 -10.85 8.04
C GLU A 139 -22.14 -10.78 9.57
N ARG A 140 -21.03 -10.71 10.32
CA ARG A 140 -21.04 -10.56 11.78
C ARG A 140 -21.43 -9.15 12.24
N ALA A 141 -21.29 -8.15 11.37
CA ALA A 141 -21.61 -6.75 11.61
C ALA A 141 -22.89 -6.32 10.87
N ASP A 142 -23.90 -7.18 10.82
CA ASP A 142 -25.21 -6.94 10.18
C ASP A 142 -25.12 -6.53 8.70
N GLY A 143 -24.11 -7.04 7.99
CA GLY A 143 -23.83 -6.77 6.59
C GLY A 143 -22.99 -5.52 6.33
N LEU A 144 -22.52 -4.82 7.37
CA LEU A 144 -21.66 -3.64 7.23
C LEU A 144 -20.18 -4.03 7.22
N PRO A 145 -19.43 -3.74 6.14
CA PRO A 145 -18.00 -3.99 6.10
C PRO A 145 -17.24 -3.15 7.13
N LEU A 146 -16.31 -3.82 7.80
CA LEU A 146 -15.36 -3.18 8.69
C LEU A 146 -14.18 -2.62 7.89
N ARG A 147 -13.87 -1.34 8.10
CA ARG A 147 -12.81 -0.61 7.42
C ARG A 147 -11.45 -1.24 7.67
N SER A 148 -11.17 -1.66 8.90
CA SER A 148 -9.92 -2.31 9.30
C SER A 148 -9.71 -3.61 8.55
N ILE A 149 -10.77 -4.39 8.35
CA ILE A 149 -10.72 -5.67 7.62
C ILE A 149 -10.51 -5.42 6.13
N VAL A 150 -11.28 -4.52 5.51
CA VAL A 150 -11.10 -4.16 4.10
C VAL A 150 -9.68 -3.65 3.85
N GLN A 151 -9.22 -2.72 4.69
CA GLN A 151 -7.88 -2.14 4.57
C GLN A 151 -6.78 -3.19 4.75
N ARG A 152 -6.93 -4.07 5.74
CA ARG A 152 -5.97 -5.16 5.96
C ARG A 152 -5.86 -6.06 4.74
N GLN A 153 -6.98 -6.47 4.15
CA GLN A 153 -6.95 -7.36 2.98
C GLN A 153 -6.33 -6.70 1.76
N LEU A 154 -6.62 -5.41 1.53
CA LEU A 154 -5.95 -4.65 0.48
C LEU A 154 -4.43 -4.57 0.70
N LEU A 155 -3.99 -4.35 1.95
CA LEU A 155 -2.56 -4.33 2.27
C LEU A 155 -1.92 -5.71 2.05
N LEU A 156 -2.57 -6.81 2.44
CA LEU A 156 -2.05 -8.16 2.20
C LEU A 156 -2.01 -8.51 0.70
N LEU A 157 -2.97 -8.04 -0.10
CA LEU A 157 -2.90 -8.14 -1.55
C LEU A 157 -1.72 -7.33 -2.10
N ASN A 158 -1.52 -6.10 -1.63
CA ASN A 158 -0.39 -5.23 -2.00
C ASN A 158 0.99 -5.71 -1.51
N ASP A 159 1.05 -6.77 -0.70
CA ASP A 159 2.31 -7.41 -0.30
C ASP A 159 2.83 -8.39 -1.36
N ASN A 160 2.09 -8.57 -2.44
CA ASN A 160 2.51 -9.36 -3.60
C ASN A 160 3.15 -8.43 -4.63
N THR A 161 4.30 -8.83 -5.14
CA THR A 161 4.98 -8.10 -6.24
C THR A 161 4.05 -7.98 -7.44
N ASP A 162 4.18 -6.93 -8.23
CA ASP A 162 3.42 -6.77 -9.49
C ASP A 162 1.89 -6.75 -9.32
N LEU A 163 1.38 -6.52 -8.11
CA LEU A 163 -0.05 -6.42 -7.83
C LEU A 163 -0.33 -5.18 -6.98
N THR A 164 -1.26 -4.36 -7.46
CA THR A 164 -1.84 -3.25 -6.71
C THR A 164 -3.35 -3.41 -6.62
N ALA A 165 -3.87 -3.49 -5.39
CA ALA A 165 -5.28 -3.54 -5.06
C ALA A 165 -5.74 -2.22 -4.43
N ARG A 166 -6.84 -1.69 -4.97
CA ARG A 166 -7.58 -0.54 -4.44
C ARG A 166 -9.04 -0.91 -4.27
N SER A 167 -9.75 -0.20 -3.40
CA SER A 167 -11.19 -0.39 -3.28
C SER A 167 -11.98 0.90 -3.47
N TYR A 168 -13.18 0.73 -3.98
CA TYR A 168 -14.20 1.77 -4.02
C TYR A 168 -15.58 1.13 -3.84
N VAL A 169 -16.55 1.96 -3.46
CA VAL A 169 -17.92 1.53 -3.22
C VAL A 169 -18.81 2.12 -4.31
N ARG A 170 -19.67 1.30 -4.91
CA ARG A 170 -20.70 1.78 -5.85
C ARG A 170 -22.06 1.23 -5.48
N LYS A 171 -23.12 1.93 -5.89
CA LYS A 171 -24.50 1.47 -5.65
C LYS A 171 -24.76 0.18 -6.44
N ALA A 172 -25.34 -0.82 -5.77
CA ALA A 172 -25.77 -2.05 -6.42
C ALA A 172 -27.02 -1.82 -7.28
N GLU A 173 -27.09 -2.43 -8.47
CA GLU A 173 -28.25 -2.30 -9.35
C GLU A 173 -29.50 -2.93 -8.72
N GLY A 174 -30.61 -2.20 -8.71
CA GLY A 174 -31.88 -2.70 -8.17
C GLY A 174 -31.92 -2.91 -6.65
N SER A 175 -30.91 -2.47 -5.90
CA SER A 175 -30.83 -2.64 -4.44
C SER A 175 -30.54 -1.33 -3.69
N ASP A 176 -30.87 -1.30 -2.41
CA ASP A 176 -30.46 -0.29 -1.41
C ASP A 176 -29.07 -0.57 -0.82
N LYS A 177 -28.46 -1.68 -1.21
CA LYS A 177 -27.10 -2.11 -0.88
C LYS A 177 -26.04 -1.50 -1.80
N VAL A 178 -24.79 -1.77 -1.46
CA VAL A 178 -23.62 -1.36 -2.24
C VAL A 178 -22.75 -2.53 -2.64
N ASP A 179 -22.11 -2.43 -3.80
CA ASP A 179 -21.04 -3.33 -4.20
C ASP A 179 -19.70 -2.75 -3.71
N LEU A 180 -18.91 -3.59 -3.03
CA LEU A 180 -17.51 -3.28 -2.74
C LEU A 180 -16.66 -3.76 -3.91
N VAL A 181 -16.14 -2.83 -4.70
CA VAL A 181 -15.29 -3.16 -5.83
C VAL A 181 -13.83 -3.12 -5.41
N ILE A 182 -13.10 -4.19 -5.70
CA ILE A 182 -11.66 -4.32 -5.56
C ILE A 182 -11.07 -4.23 -6.97
N GLU A 183 -10.49 -3.09 -7.27
CA GLU A 183 -9.77 -2.82 -8.51
C GLU A 183 -8.34 -3.34 -8.37
N ILE A 184 -7.95 -4.18 -9.31
CA ILE A 184 -6.63 -4.81 -9.39
C ILE A 184 -5.92 -4.28 -10.62
N GLU A 185 -4.74 -3.72 -10.39
CA GLU A 185 -3.75 -3.44 -11.42
C GLU A 185 -2.60 -4.41 -11.21
N ASP A 186 -2.36 -5.30 -12.18
CA ASP A 186 -1.23 -6.22 -12.14
C ASP A 186 -0.34 -6.13 -13.39
N GLU A 187 0.92 -6.49 -13.20
CA GLU A 187 1.95 -6.54 -14.25
C GLU A 187 2.41 -7.98 -14.51
N HIS A 188 3.17 -8.17 -15.59
CA HIS A 188 3.70 -9.48 -15.92
C HIS A 188 4.71 -9.92 -14.85
N PRO A 189 4.50 -11.04 -14.14
CA PRO A 189 5.19 -11.31 -12.89
C PRO A 189 6.52 -12.06 -13.08
N VAL A 190 7.16 -11.90 -14.24
CA VAL A 190 8.44 -12.55 -14.56
C VAL A 190 9.45 -11.47 -14.88
N HIS A 191 10.46 -11.35 -14.02
CA HIS A 191 11.49 -10.33 -14.11
C HIS A 191 12.88 -10.95 -14.17
N PHE A 192 13.76 -10.27 -14.89
CA PHE A 192 15.16 -10.63 -14.96
C PHE A 192 16.02 -9.39 -14.92
N SER A 193 17.03 -9.37 -14.06
CA SER A 193 17.90 -8.22 -13.84
C SER A 193 19.37 -8.62 -13.73
N PHE A 194 20.23 -7.67 -14.07
CA PHE A 194 21.68 -7.77 -13.90
C PHE A 194 22.17 -6.57 -13.10
N ASP A 195 23.12 -6.81 -12.20
CA ASP A 195 23.72 -5.77 -11.38
C ASP A 195 25.25 -5.85 -11.38
N TYR A 196 25.89 -4.70 -11.16
CA TYR A 196 27.32 -4.60 -10.92
C TYR A 196 27.55 -3.73 -9.69
N ASN A 197 28.45 -4.16 -8.82
CA ASN A 197 28.91 -3.37 -7.69
C ASN A 197 30.38 -3.63 -7.38
N ASN A 198 31.01 -2.71 -6.63
CA ASN A 198 32.40 -2.80 -6.19
C ASN A 198 32.53 -2.88 -4.65
N LEU A 199 31.51 -3.44 -4.00
CA LEU A 199 31.38 -3.48 -2.53
C LEU A 199 32.02 -4.73 -1.90
N GLY A 200 32.57 -5.65 -2.70
CA GLY A 200 33.25 -6.83 -2.19
C GLY A 200 34.56 -6.51 -1.46
N ALA A 201 35.07 -7.46 -0.69
CA ALA A 201 36.35 -7.28 0.01
C ALA A 201 37.54 -7.45 -0.95
N ARG A 202 38.68 -6.82 -0.61
CA ARG A 202 39.94 -7.00 -1.35
C ARG A 202 40.37 -8.46 -1.44
N SER A 203 40.18 -9.20 -0.36
CA SER A 203 40.60 -10.59 -0.22
C SER A 203 39.70 -11.59 -0.95
N SER A 204 38.55 -11.17 -1.46
CA SER A 204 37.52 -12.09 -1.98
C SER A 204 36.80 -11.50 -3.21
N GLY A 205 37.49 -10.65 -3.98
CA GLY A 205 36.95 -9.95 -5.15
C GLY A 205 36.15 -8.70 -4.79
N ARG A 206 36.61 -7.52 -5.25
CA ARG A 206 35.91 -6.24 -5.03
C ARG A 206 34.73 -6.06 -5.94
N ASN A 207 34.96 -6.32 -7.23
CA ASN A 207 33.98 -6.18 -8.28
C ASN A 207 33.09 -7.43 -8.31
N ARG A 208 31.78 -7.25 -8.37
CA ARG A 208 30.79 -8.33 -8.38
C ARG A 208 29.79 -8.08 -9.48
N LEU A 209 29.45 -9.14 -10.22
CA LEU A 209 28.33 -9.18 -11.15
C LEU A 209 27.24 -10.05 -10.56
N GLY A 210 26.00 -9.56 -10.59
CA GLY A 210 24.83 -10.29 -10.16
C GLY A 210 23.86 -10.50 -11.32
N ALA A 211 23.19 -11.64 -11.32
CA ALA A 211 22.03 -11.91 -12.14
C ALA A 211 20.90 -12.40 -11.24
N THR A 212 19.69 -11.86 -11.43
CA THR A 212 18.52 -12.22 -10.63
C THR A 212 17.34 -12.51 -11.55
N PHE A 213 16.73 -13.67 -11.35
CA PHE A 213 15.48 -14.09 -11.98
C PHE A 213 14.40 -14.17 -10.91
N GLU A 214 13.29 -13.48 -11.13
CA GLU A 214 12.14 -13.45 -10.25
C GLU A 214 10.91 -13.92 -11.02
N TRP A 215 10.18 -14.86 -10.44
CA TRP A 215 8.90 -15.34 -10.97
C TRP A 215 7.87 -15.28 -9.86
N GLY A 216 7.12 -14.18 -9.84
CA GLY A 216 5.94 -13.98 -9.01
C GLY A 216 4.72 -14.73 -9.58
N ASN A 217 3.76 -15.00 -8.69
CA ASN A 217 2.56 -15.77 -8.99
C ASN A 217 2.86 -17.12 -9.69
N PHE A 218 3.95 -17.81 -9.29
CA PHE A 218 4.48 -19.00 -9.99
C PHE A 218 3.45 -20.14 -10.08
N THR A 219 2.66 -20.39 -9.04
CA THR A 219 1.58 -21.40 -9.03
C THR A 219 0.17 -20.83 -9.20
N ASN A 220 0.03 -19.57 -9.64
CA ASN A 220 -1.25 -18.84 -9.66
C ASN A 220 -1.85 -18.63 -8.25
N ARG A 221 -1.01 -18.57 -7.21
CA ARG A 221 -1.44 -18.36 -5.81
C ARG A 221 -0.64 -17.26 -5.12
N ALA A 222 -0.14 -16.29 -5.90
CA ALA A 222 0.73 -15.20 -5.46
C ALA A 222 2.02 -15.63 -4.72
N ASP A 223 2.42 -16.88 -4.90
CA ASP A 223 3.72 -17.38 -4.50
C ASP A 223 4.82 -16.81 -5.42
N SER A 224 6.05 -16.70 -4.91
CA SER A 224 7.16 -16.13 -5.66
C SER A 224 8.41 -17.01 -5.56
N LEU A 225 9.09 -17.19 -6.69
CA LEU A 225 10.39 -17.84 -6.79
C LEU A 225 11.45 -16.81 -7.20
N THR A 226 12.54 -16.73 -6.45
CA THR A 226 13.70 -15.88 -6.77
C THR A 226 14.94 -16.74 -6.87
N LEU A 227 15.65 -16.63 -7.99
CA LEU A 227 16.97 -17.22 -8.20
C LEU A 227 17.98 -16.08 -8.37
N ARG A 228 19.11 -16.18 -7.67
CA ARG A 228 20.18 -15.19 -7.80
C ARG A 228 21.53 -15.88 -7.85
N TYR A 229 22.34 -15.40 -8.78
CA TYR A 229 23.74 -15.78 -8.90
C TYR A 229 24.60 -14.52 -8.80
N VAL A 230 25.65 -14.58 -7.99
CA VAL A 230 26.68 -13.53 -7.90
C VAL A 230 28.02 -14.19 -8.13
N GLU A 231 28.81 -13.57 -8.99
CA GLU A 231 30.19 -13.98 -9.23
C GLU A 231 31.11 -12.77 -9.14
N SER A 232 32.32 -13.00 -8.67
CA SER A 232 33.34 -11.96 -8.55
C SER A 232 34.60 -12.23 -9.36
N ASP A 233 34.87 -13.46 -9.78
CA ASP A 233 36.16 -13.82 -10.41
C ASP A 233 36.34 -13.14 -11.76
N LEU A 234 35.28 -13.06 -12.57
CA LEU A 234 35.32 -12.48 -13.92
C LEU A 234 35.88 -11.05 -14.00
N LEU A 235 35.75 -10.27 -12.92
CA LEU A 235 36.17 -8.87 -12.85
C LEU A 235 37.36 -8.62 -11.91
N ASN A 236 38.00 -9.68 -11.41
CA ASN A 236 39.15 -9.58 -10.50
C ASN A 236 40.26 -10.56 -10.94
N ALA A 237 41.17 -10.10 -11.81
CA ALA A 237 42.23 -10.93 -12.41
C ALA A 237 43.20 -11.62 -11.40
N ASP A 238 43.32 -11.08 -10.19
CA ASP A 238 44.35 -11.48 -9.22
C ASP A 238 43.79 -12.16 -7.96
N THR A 239 42.47 -12.43 -7.90
CA THR A 239 41.78 -12.96 -6.70
C THR A 239 40.80 -14.04 -7.09
N LYS A 240 40.83 -15.19 -6.41
CA LYS A 240 39.69 -16.10 -6.39
C LYS A 240 38.69 -15.56 -5.36
N GLY A 241 37.49 -15.28 -5.80
CA GLY A 241 36.52 -14.46 -5.11
C GLY A 241 35.45 -15.29 -4.42
N VAL A 242 34.26 -14.70 -4.34
CA VAL A 242 33.04 -15.33 -3.81
C VAL A 242 32.06 -15.55 -4.95
N ASP A 243 31.62 -16.80 -5.09
CA ASP A 243 30.43 -17.15 -5.84
C ASP A 243 29.28 -17.39 -4.85
N LEU A 244 28.10 -16.89 -5.18
CA LEU A 244 26.89 -17.08 -4.39
C LEU A 244 25.76 -17.48 -5.32
N PHE A 245 25.21 -18.66 -5.11
CA PHE A 245 23.92 -19.05 -5.64
C PHE A 245 22.89 -19.01 -4.52
N SER A 246 21.73 -18.40 -4.78
CA SER A 246 20.63 -18.43 -3.83
C SER A 246 19.30 -18.65 -4.53
N LEU A 247 18.45 -19.46 -3.91
CA LEU A 247 17.06 -19.71 -4.26
C LEU A 247 16.19 -19.30 -3.07
N ALA A 248 15.12 -18.56 -3.33
CA ALA A 248 14.08 -18.27 -2.35
C ALA A 248 12.71 -18.58 -2.95
N TYR A 249 11.84 -19.22 -2.16
CA TYR A 249 10.45 -19.49 -2.50
C TYR A 249 9.54 -19.04 -1.36
N ARG A 250 8.57 -18.19 -1.66
CA ARG A 250 7.53 -17.73 -0.72
C ARG A 250 6.17 -18.19 -1.20
N SER A 251 5.32 -18.69 -0.31
CA SER A 251 3.95 -19.10 -0.64
C SER A 251 2.95 -18.67 0.45
N PRO A 252 1.82 -18.04 0.08
CA PRO A 252 0.73 -17.76 1.02
C PRO A 252 0.09 -19.06 1.53
N LEU A 253 0.01 -19.22 2.85
CA LEU A 253 -0.62 -20.39 3.49
C LEU A 253 -2.09 -20.14 3.84
N ASN A 254 -2.49 -18.89 4.06
CA ASN A 254 -3.87 -18.51 4.34
C ASN A 254 -4.18 -17.08 3.84
N ASN A 255 -5.46 -16.69 3.93
CA ASN A 255 -5.98 -15.37 3.55
C ASN A 255 -5.95 -14.34 4.69
N VAL A 256 -5.18 -14.60 5.76
CA VAL A 256 -5.03 -13.69 6.90
C VAL A 256 -3.59 -13.27 7.13
N GLY A 257 -2.70 -13.55 6.18
CA GLY A 257 -1.32 -13.05 6.14
C GLY A 257 -0.29 -14.00 6.73
N THR A 258 -0.50 -15.32 6.67
CA THR A 258 0.55 -16.32 6.93
C THR A 258 1.24 -16.73 5.64
N ASN A 259 2.57 -16.70 5.63
CA ASN A 259 3.37 -17.18 4.51
C ASN A 259 4.37 -18.25 4.96
N PHE A 260 4.65 -19.17 4.04
CA PHE A 260 5.77 -20.10 4.11
C PHE A 260 6.92 -19.56 3.26
N ASN A 261 8.14 -19.63 3.79
CA ASN A 261 9.35 -19.20 3.11
C ASN A 261 10.37 -20.33 3.19
N PHE A 262 10.86 -20.73 2.02
CA PHE A 262 12.00 -21.62 1.87
C PHE A 262 13.13 -20.83 1.22
N SER A 263 14.36 -20.99 1.72
CA SER A 263 15.53 -20.49 1.03
C SER A 263 16.70 -21.46 1.09
N TYR A 264 17.47 -21.46 0.02
CA TYR A 264 18.75 -22.14 -0.07
C TYR A 264 19.79 -21.13 -0.56
N ALA A 265 20.96 -21.11 0.08
CA ALA A 265 22.09 -20.34 -0.39
C ALA A 265 23.36 -21.19 -0.30
N ASN A 266 24.11 -21.23 -1.38
CA ASN A 266 25.44 -21.81 -1.44
C ASN A 266 26.45 -20.72 -1.73
N SER A 267 27.51 -20.66 -0.94
CA SER A 267 28.63 -19.75 -1.17
C SER A 267 29.94 -20.50 -1.10
N ALA A 268 30.75 -20.34 -2.14
CA ALA A 268 32.13 -20.75 -2.16
C ALA A 268 33.01 -19.50 -2.10
N PHE A 269 33.96 -19.46 -1.18
CA PHE A 269 34.97 -18.41 -1.13
C PHE A 269 36.37 -18.98 -1.03
N GLN A 270 37.33 -18.27 -1.64
CA GLN A 270 38.75 -18.55 -1.46
C GLN A 270 39.45 -17.30 -0.91
N ALA A 271 40.31 -17.49 0.11
CA ALA A 271 41.02 -16.38 0.71
C ALA A 271 42.13 -15.84 -0.22
N GLY A 272 42.19 -14.52 -0.38
CA GLY A 272 43.14 -13.81 -1.25
C GLY A 272 44.60 -13.77 -0.79
N GLN A 273 45.45 -13.17 -1.65
CA GLN A 273 46.92 -13.26 -1.70
C GLN A 273 47.73 -13.19 -0.39
N GLU A 274 47.25 -12.50 0.65
CA GLU A 274 47.98 -12.38 1.94
C GLU A 274 48.03 -13.71 2.73
N LEU A 275 47.18 -14.69 2.38
CA LEU A 275 47.11 -16.03 2.98
C LEU A 275 47.27 -17.16 1.95
N GLN A 276 47.83 -16.90 0.76
CA GLN A 276 48.00 -17.91 -0.30
C GLN A 276 48.84 -19.13 0.11
N ILE A 277 49.69 -18.99 1.13
CA ILE A 277 50.51 -20.08 1.69
C ILE A 277 49.64 -21.14 2.39
N LEU A 278 48.40 -20.81 2.74
CA LEU A 278 47.46 -21.64 3.53
C LEU A 278 46.27 -22.15 2.69
N ASP A 279 46.14 -21.75 1.42
CA ASP A 279 45.03 -22.08 0.47
C ASP A 279 43.68 -22.28 1.17
N ILE A 280 43.25 -21.26 1.93
CA ILE A 280 42.01 -21.33 2.71
C ILE A 280 40.82 -21.25 1.77
N ARG A 281 40.02 -22.31 1.74
CA ARG A 281 38.76 -22.39 1.00
C ARG A 281 37.62 -22.62 1.99
N GLY A 282 36.53 -21.90 1.80
CA GLY A 282 35.32 -22.06 2.59
C GLY A 282 34.13 -22.30 1.68
N ASP A 283 33.41 -23.39 1.95
CA ASP A 283 32.15 -23.72 1.31
C ASP A 283 31.06 -23.67 2.37
N ALA A 284 29.97 -22.93 2.09
CA ALA A 284 28.87 -22.75 3.01
C ALA A 284 27.53 -23.02 2.32
N ASP A 285 26.77 -23.96 2.87
CA ASP A 285 25.39 -24.26 2.49
C ASP A 285 24.44 -23.84 3.61
N VAL A 286 23.45 -23.01 3.27
CA VAL A 286 22.45 -22.51 4.21
C VAL A 286 21.06 -22.84 3.69
N PHE A 287 20.31 -23.60 4.47
CA PHE A 287 18.90 -23.92 4.23
C PHE A 287 18.04 -23.25 5.29
N SER A 288 16.96 -22.59 4.89
CA SER A 288 15.99 -22.00 5.83
C SER A 288 14.56 -22.38 5.47
N LEU A 289 13.79 -22.70 6.50
CA LEU A 289 12.36 -22.95 6.44
C LEU A 289 11.69 -22.08 7.50
N ILE A 290 10.96 -21.05 7.07
CA ILE A 290 10.38 -20.03 7.97
C ILE A 290 8.91 -19.88 7.64
N VAL A 291 8.06 -19.88 8.68
CA VAL A 291 6.67 -19.44 8.59
C VAL A 291 6.56 -18.09 9.27
N ASP A 292 6.01 -17.11 8.57
CA ASP A 292 5.65 -15.81 9.12
C ASP A 292 4.14 -15.63 9.13
N HIS A 293 3.64 -14.84 10.08
CA HIS A 293 2.26 -14.43 10.17
C HIS A 293 2.16 -12.96 10.57
N ALA A 294 1.51 -12.16 9.73
CA ALA A 294 1.18 -10.79 10.05
C ALA A 294 0.10 -10.77 11.14
N ILE A 295 0.44 -10.43 12.39
CA ILE A 295 -0.54 -10.23 13.47
C ILE A 295 -1.29 -8.92 13.20
N LEU A 296 -0.55 -7.85 12.96
CA LEU A 296 -1.09 -6.54 12.59
C LEU A 296 -0.56 -6.15 11.22
N ARG A 297 -1.46 -5.82 10.31
CA ARG A 297 -1.13 -5.24 8.99
C ARG A 297 -2.01 -4.00 8.81
N GLY A 298 -1.41 -2.83 8.82
CA GLY A 298 -2.11 -1.55 8.80
C GLY A 298 -1.25 -0.44 8.20
N PRO A 299 -1.85 0.74 7.94
CA PRO A 299 -1.15 1.85 7.29
C PRO A 299 -0.05 2.46 8.18
N ASN A 300 -0.26 2.43 9.50
CA ASN A 300 0.58 3.15 10.47
C ASN A 300 1.40 2.21 11.38
N ALA A 301 1.05 0.92 11.41
CA ALA A 301 1.68 -0.05 12.28
C ALA A 301 1.56 -1.44 11.67
N ASN A 302 2.66 -2.20 11.76
CA ASN A 302 2.76 -3.57 11.32
C ASN A 302 3.44 -4.40 12.41
N LEU A 303 2.94 -5.61 12.66
CA LEU A 303 3.52 -6.58 13.57
C LEU A 303 3.46 -7.95 12.91
N THR A 304 4.62 -8.54 12.69
CA THR A 304 4.76 -9.90 12.13
C THR A 304 5.48 -10.77 13.14
N VAL A 305 4.95 -11.97 13.38
CA VAL A 305 5.66 -13.03 14.10
C VAL A 305 6.18 -14.04 13.09
N ASN A 306 7.39 -14.55 13.30
CA ASN A 306 7.93 -15.62 12.47
C ASN A 306 8.59 -16.69 13.34
N GLY A 307 8.68 -17.89 12.79
CA GLY A 307 9.38 -19.01 13.41
C GLY A 307 9.85 -19.98 12.32
N GLY A 308 10.98 -20.63 12.55
CA GLY A 308 11.56 -21.48 11.52
C GLY A 308 12.82 -22.21 11.96
N PHE A 309 13.38 -22.95 11.01
CA PHE A 309 14.64 -23.66 11.14
C PHE A 309 15.64 -23.11 10.14
N ILE A 310 16.87 -22.94 10.59
CA ILE A 310 18.01 -22.61 9.74
C ILE A 310 19.04 -23.71 9.97
N PHE A 311 19.39 -24.41 8.90
CA PHE A 311 20.49 -25.36 8.89
C PHE A 311 21.64 -24.74 8.10
N GLN A 312 22.83 -24.81 8.67
CA GLN A 312 24.03 -24.25 8.07
C GLN A 312 25.15 -25.27 8.18
N ASP A 313 25.74 -25.61 7.04
CA ASP A 313 26.96 -26.40 6.94
C ASP A 313 28.08 -25.51 6.41
N ILE A 314 29.23 -25.51 7.08
CA ILE A 314 30.38 -24.68 6.70
C ILE A 314 31.63 -25.53 6.83
N GLU A 315 32.26 -25.78 5.69
CA GLU A 315 33.55 -26.46 5.64
C GLU A 315 34.63 -25.44 5.33
N ASN A 316 35.66 -25.37 6.17
CA ASN A 316 36.86 -24.58 5.90
C ASN A 316 38.04 -25.53 5.75
N THR A 317 38.66 -25.53 4.58
CA THR A 317 39.85 -26.31 4.30
C THR A 317 41.07 -25.40 4.24
N ILE A 318 42.18 -25.84 4.85
CA ILE A 318 43.50 -25.20 4.77
C ILE A 318 44.42 -26.23 4.11
N LEU A 319 45.05 -25.88 2.98
CA LEU A 319 46.00 -26.75 2.26
C LEU A 319 47.42 -26.19 2.32
#